data_AF-A0A9X3I6Z9-F1
#
_entry.id   AF-A0A9X3I6Z9-F1
#
_cell.length_a   1.000
_cell.length_b   1.000
_cell.length_c   1.000
_cell.angle_alpha   90.00
_cell.angle_beta   90.00
_cell.angle_gamma   90.00
#
_symmetry.space_group_name_H-M   'P 1'
#
loop_
_entity.id
_entity.type
_entity.pdbx_description
1 polymer ?
#
loop_
_entity_poly.entity_id
_entity_poly.type
_entity_poly.pdbx_seq_one_letter_code
_entity_poly.pdbx_strand_id
1 'polypeptide(L)' 'MSVSTVTDRDVTVVEVAPRDGLQNESLSLSTDEKLELVRHAVGFGVRNVEVMSFALPKKCRRWPTRRMWSADP' A
#
# COMPACT_ATOMS: atom_id res chain seq x y z
N MET A 1 -15.51 39.51 9.66
CA MET A 1 -14.76 38.38 10.25
C MET A 1 -13.87 37.82 9.16
N SER A 2 -12.56 38.06 9.23
CA SER A 2 -11.62 37.58 8.21
C SER A 2 -11.19 36.16 8.56
N VAL A 3 -11.41 35.21 7.66
CA VAL A 3 -10.91 33.84 7.79
C VAL A 3 -9.47 33.84 7.28
N SER A 4 -8.51 33.69 8.19
CA SER A 4 -7.11 33.52 7.85
C SER A 4 -6.88 32.08 7.41
N THR A 5 -6.68 31.85 6.11
CA THR A 5 -6.23 30.56 5.57
C THR A 5 -4.77 30.34 5.93
N VAL A 6 -4.52 29.40 6.85
CA VAL A 6 -3.17 28.88 7.13
C VAL A 6 -2.68 28.16 5.86
N THR A 7 -1.71 28.76 5.15
CA THR A 7 -1.17 28.23 3.88
C THR A 7 0.31 27.85 3.98
N ASP A 8 0.80 27.56 5.19
CA ASP A 8 2.18 27.12 5.40
C ASP A 8 2.20 25.81 6.22
N ARG A 9 1.75 24.73 5.60
CA ARG A 9 1.98 23.38 6.13
C ARG A 9 2.39 22.49 4.97
N ASP A 10 3.57 21.88 5.08
CA ASP A 10 3.99 20.81 4.18
C ASP A 10 3.05 19.62 4.35
N VAL A 11 2.19 19.39 3.35
CA VAL A 11 1.29 18.24 3.30
C VAL A 11 1.94 17.15 2.46
N THR A 12 2.18 15.99 3.07
CA THR A 12 2.64 14.79 2.36
C THR A 12 1.46 13.84 2.17
N VAL A 13 1.20 13.48 0.91
CA VAL A 13 0.21 12.45 0.56
C VAL A 13 0.95 11.13 0.33
N VAL A 14 0.40 10.05 0.88
CA VAL A 14 0.93 8.69 0.77
C VAL A 14 -0.18 7.76 0.29
N GLU A 15 0.08 7.03 -0.79
CA GLU A 15 -0.80 5.99 -1.30
C GLU A 15 -0.62 4.70 -0.50
N VAL A 16 -1.70 4.17 0.04
CA VAL A 16 -1.71 3.03 0.96
C VAL A 16 -2.65 1.90 0.48
N ALA A 17 -3.38 2.08 -0.62
CA ALA A 17 -4.25 1.07 -1.20
C ALA A 17 -3.52 -0.27 -1.49
N PRO A 18 -2.29 -0.29 -2.04
CA PRO A 18 -1.57 -1.55 -2.24
C PRO A 18 -1.28 -2.33 -0.95
N ARG A 19 -1.18 -1.65 0.20
CA ARG A 19 -0.91 -2.25 1.51
C ARG A 19 -2.17 -2.45 2.33
N ASP A 20 -2.74 -1.36 2.84
CA ASP A 20 -3.85 -1.40 3.80
C ASP A 20 -5.19 -1.65 3.13
N GLY A 21 -5.38 -1.09 1.93
CA GLY A 21 -6.55 -1.40 1.11
C GLY A 21 -6.65 -2.90 0.88
N LEU A 22 -5.61 -3.50 0.32
CA LEU A 22 -5.58 -4.95 0.04
C LEU A 22 -5.55 -5.82 1.29
N GLN A 23 -5.02 -5.34 2.41
CA GLN A 23 -5.13 -6.08 3.65
C GLN A 23 -6.58 -6.12 4.09
N ASN A 24 -7.29 -5.01 4.13
CA ASN A 24 -8.66 -4.97 4.65
C ASN A 24 -9.70 -5.63 3.74
N GLU A 25 -9.35 -5.88 2.48
CA GLU A 25 -10.25 -6.57 1.57
C GLU A 25 -10.30 -8.08 1.77
N SER A 26 -11.49 -8.63 1.56
CA SER A 26 -11.73 -10.08 1.60
C SER A 26 -11.29 -10.77 0.31
N LEU A 27 -11.14 -10.00 -0.77
CA LEU A 27 -10.72 -10.47 -2.08
C LEU A 27 -9.20 -10.70 -2.09
N SER A 28 -8.79 -11.92 -2.46
CA SER A 28 -7.38 -12.21 -2.68
C SER A 28 -6.99 -11.89 -4.11
N LEU A 29 -6.20 -10.82 -4.30
CA LEU A 29 -5.59 -10.51 -5.59
C LEU A 29 -4.34 -11.38 -5.86
N SER A 30 -4.17 -11.77 -7.11
CA SER A 30 -2.93 -12.34 -7.63
C SER A 30 -1.77 -11.33 -7.53
N THR A 31 -0.53 -11.82 -7.68
CA THR A 31 0.65 -10.95 -7.66
C THR A 31 0.63 -9.93 -8.81
N ASP A 32 0.17 -10.33 -9.99
CA ASP A 32 0.11 -9.46 -11.17
C ASP A 32 -0.92 -8.34 -10.98
N GLU A 33 -2.11 -8.64 -10.45
CA GLU A 33 -3.13 -7.63 -10.15
C GLU A 33 -2.64 -6.60 -9.11
N LYS A 34 -1.87 -7.05 -8.11
CA LYS A 34 -1.22 -6.14 -7.14
C LYS A 34 -0.20 -5.24 -7.80
N LEU A 35 0.57 -5.79 -8.74
CA LEU A 35 1.59 -5.05 -9.47
C LEU A 35 0.95 -3.96 -10.32
N GLU A 36 -0.16 -4.25 -11.00
CA GLU A 36 -0.91 -3.27 -11.78
C GLU A 36 -1.44 -2.11 -10.91
N LEU A 37 -1.89 -2.41 -9.68
CA LEU A 37 -2.31 -1.37 -8.72
C LEU A 37 -1.17 -0.37 -8.43
N VAL A 38 0.05 -0.89 -8.23
CA VAL A 38 1.24 -0.07 -7.99
C VAL A 38 1.66 0.69 -9.25
N ARG A 39 1.63 0.04 -10.42
CA ARG A 39 1.96 0.68 -11.70
C ARG A 39 1.04 1.85 -11.99
N HIS A 40 -0.26 1.70 -11.73
CA HIS A 40 -1.23 2.78 -11.89
C HIS A 40 -0.96 3.96 -10.94
N ALA A 41 -0.68 3.68 -9.66
CA ALA A 41 -0.34 4.73 -8.70
C ALA A 41 0.90 5.51 -9.12
N VAL A 42 1.94 4.82 -9.58
CA VAL A 42 3.17 5.44 -10.09
C VAL A 42 2.90 6.21 -11.38
N GLY A 43 2.13 5.65 -12.32
CA GLY A 43 1.73 6.31 -13.57
C GLY A 43 0.92 7.57 -13.36
N PHE A 44 0.15 7.66 -12.27
CA PHE A 44 -0.58 8.85 -11.85
C PHE A 44 0.31 9.92 -11.19
N GLY A 45 1.60 9.63 -10.98
CA GLY A 45 2.57 10.57 -10.41
C GLY A 45 2.61 10.57 -8.88
N VAL A 46 2.10 9.52 -8.22
CA VAL A 46 2.24 9.37 -6.78
C VAL A 46 3.72 9.21 -6.41
N ARG A 47 4.19 10.03 -5.47
CA ARG A 47 5.60 10.07 -5.04
C ARG A 47 5.90 9.15 -3.85
N ASN A 48 4.90 8.87 -3.02
CA ASN A 48 5.03 8.03 -1.84
C ASN A 48 3.98 6.92 -1.91
N VAL A 49 4.41 5.67 -2.06
CA VAL A 49 3.53 4.51 -2.15
C VAL A 49 3.97 3.45 -1.14
N GLU A 50 3.08 3.08 -0.23
CA GLU A 50 3.28 1.93 0.65
C GLU A 50 2.78 0.66 -0.04
N VAL A 51 3.73 -0.11 -0.57
CA VAL A 51 3.43 -1.28 -1.40
C VAL A 51 3.06 -2.50 -0.56
N MET A 52 3.83 -2.80 0.48
CA MET A 52 3.51 -3.91 1.39
C MET A 52 4.24 -3.80 2.73
N SER A 53 3.80 -4.58 3.72
CA SER A 53 4.53 -4.75 4.99
C SER A 53 5.12 -6.16 5.10
N PHE A 54 6.43 -6.24 5.36
CA PHE A 54 7.08 -7.48 5.79
C PHE A 54 6.94 -7.64 7.30
N ALA A 55 5.79 -8.15 7.73
CA ALA A 55 5.57 -8.47 9.14
C ALA A 55 6.11 -9.85 9.49
N LEU A 56 6.54 -10.02 10.75
CA LEU A 56 6.90 -11.33 11.27
C LEU A 56 5.74 -12.33 11.05
N PRO A 57 6.02 -13.54 10.49
CA PRO A 57 4.98 -14.51 10.11
C PRO A 57 3.98 -14.84 11.21
N LYS A 58 4.41 -14.75 12.48
CA LYS A 58 3.59 -15.04 13.66
C LYS A 58 2.58 -13.93 14.00
N LYS A 59 2.75 -12.70 13.50
CA LYS A 59 1.88 -11.54 13.81
C LYS A 59 0.85 -11.23 12.71
N CYS A 60 1.04 -11.68 11.48
CA CYS A 60 0.07 -11.48 10.40
C CYS A 60 -0.83 -12.72 10.24
N ARG A 61 -1.94 -12.73 10.99
CA ARG A 61 -2.94 -13.82 11.04
C ARG A 61 -3.58 -14.18 9.68
N ARG A 62 -3.54 -13.27 8.70
CA ARG A 62 -4.35 -13.35 7.47
C ARG A 62 -3.61 -13.86 6.23
N TRP A 63 -2.27 -13.85 6.19
CA TRP A 63 -1.53 -14.28 4.99
C TRP A 63 -1.00 -15.71 5.15
N PRO A 64 -1.25 -16.63 4.20
CA PRO A 64 -0.72 -17.98 4.27
C PRO A 64 0.81 -17.91 4.12
N THR A 65 1.50 -18.29 5.19
CA THR A 65 2.95 -18.18 5.41
C THR A 65 3.84 -18.93 4.41
N ARG A 66 3.26 -19.62 3.42
CA ARG A 66 4.01 -20.54 2.55
C ARG A 66 4.36 -20.01 1.16
N ARG A 67 3.67 -18.97 0.64
CA ARG A 67 3.82 -18.56 -0.77
C ARG A 67 4.62 -17.28 -1.02
N MET A 68 4.83 -16.46 0.01
CA MET A 68 5.48 -15.15 -0.16
C MET A 68 6.94 -15.10 0.31
N TRP A 69 7.35 -16.07 1.12
CA TRP A 69 8.73 -16.22 1.62
C TRP A 69 9.53 -17.29 0.86
N SER A 70 8.89 -17.97 -0.09
CA SER A 70 9.60 -18.72 -1.12
C SER A 70 10.19 -17.72 -2.10
N ALA A 71 11.43 -17.30 -1.82
CA ALA A 71 12.33 -16.86 -2.88
C ALA A 71 12.59 -18.10 -3.74
N ASP A 72 11.73 -18.33 -4.74
CA ASP A 72 12.10 -19.19 -5.85
C ASP A 72 13.18 -18.43 -6.65
N PRO A 73 14.31 -19.07 -6.99
CA PRO A 73 15.37 -18.46 -7.79
C PRO A 73 14.93 -18.11 -9.22
#